data_AF-A0A7W0SRT7-F1
#
_entry.id   AF-A0A7W0SRT7-F1
#
_cell.length_a   1.000
_cell.length_b   1.000
_cell.length_c   1.000
_cell.angle_alpha   90.00
_cell.angle_beta   90.00
_cell.angle_gamma   90.00
#
_symmetry.space_group_name_H-M   'P 1'
#
loop_
_entity.id
_entity.type
_entity.pdbx_description
1 polymer ?
#
loop_
_entity_poly.entity_id
_entity_poly.type
_entity_poly.pdbx_seq_one_letter_code
_entity_poly.pdbx_strand_id
1 'polypeptide(L)'
;DYAGRLLAAFGGVEPASDRAPAPPATSTQALIEPLSQRELEVLRLIAQGLSNDEIGQRLYLALSTVKGHNRVIFAKLDVQRRTEAVARARDLGLV
;
A
#
# COMPACT_ATOMS: atom_id res chain seq x y z
N ASP A 1 -0.04 2.53 -34.36
CA ASP A 1 -0.16 1.78 -33.08
C ASP A 1 -0.28 2.65 -31.85
N TYR A 2 -1.33 2.40 -31.06
CA TYR A 2 -1.57 3.01 -29.74
C TYR A 2 -0.58 2.50 -28.68
N ALA A 3 -0.08 1.26 -28.84
CA ALA A 3 0.93 0.66 -27.95
C ALA A 3 2.26 1.42 -27.96
N GLY A 4 2.67 1.99 -29.10
CA GLY A 4 3.92 2.77 -29.21
C GLY A 4 3.88 4.11 -28.46
N ARG A 5 2.69 4.69 -28.25
CA ARG A 5 2.53 5.98 -27.55
C ARG A 5 2.56 5.83 -26.03
N LEU A 6 2.17 4.67 -25.50
CA LEU A 6 2.24 4.38 -24.06
C LEU A 6 3.68 4.12 -23.57
N LEU A 7 4.53 3.53 -24.41
CA LEU A 7 5.95 3.31 -24.08
C LEU A 7 6.77 4.61 -24.07
N ALA A 8 6.40 5.60 -24.89
CA ALA A 8 7.07 6.90 -24.92
C ALA A 8 6.81 7.77 -23.67
N ALA A 9 5.70 7.54 -22.96
CA ALA A 9 5.33 8.30 -21.75
C ALA A 9 6.12 7.87 -20.49
N PHE A 10 6.82 6.73 -20.53
CA PHE A 10 7.68 6.23 -19.45
C PHE A 10 9.18 6.44 -19.74
N GLY A 11 9.52 7.22 -20.77
CA GLY A 11 10.91 7.52 -21.12
C GLY A 11 11.53 8.55 -20.18
N GLY A 12 12.38 8.09 -19.26
CA GLY A 12 13.36 8.96 -18.58
C GLY A 12 13.66 8.57 -17.14
N VAL A 13 14.36 7.45 -16.91
CA VAL A 13 15.12 7.28 -15.67
C VAL A 13 16.60 7.37 -16.03
N GLU A 14 17.12 8.58 -15.91
CA GLU A 14 18.55 8.90 -15.90
C GLU A 14 19.23 8.11 -14.76
N PRO A 15 20.42 7.50 -14.98
CA PRO A 15 21.21 6.94 -13.91
C PRO A 15 22.06 8.06 -13.29
N ALA A 16 21.53 8.74 -12.27
CA ALA A 16 22.28 9.74 -11.51
C ALA A 16 22.76 9.15 -10.17
N SER A 17 24.07 9.05 -10.10
CA SER A 17 24.92 8.58 -9.01
C SER A 17 24.90 9.50 -7.77
N ASP A 18 25.28 8.89 -6.65
CA ASP A 18 25.85 9.46 -5.41
C ASP A 18 24.92 10.12 -4.38
N ARG A 19 24.59 9.35 -3.33
CA ARG A 19 24.20 9.89 -2.02
C ARG A 19 24.86 9.07 -0.90
N ALA A 20 25.70 9.76 -0.13
CA ALA A 20 26.40 9.40 1.10
C ALA A 20 25.67 8.44 2.06
N PRO A 21 26.40 7.69 2.92
CA PRO A 21 25.82 6.61 3.72
C PRO A 21 24.78 7.14 4.71
N ALA A 22 23.54 6.70 4.54
CA ALA A 22 22.47 6.92 5.50
C ALA A 22 22.79 6.15 6.82
N PRO A 23 22.36 6.67 7.99
CA PRO A 23 22.53 6.00 9.28
C PRO A 23 21.88 4.60 9.28
N PRO A 24 22.27 3.68 10.18
CA PRO A 24 21.85 2.29 10.12
C PRO A 24 20.33 2.24 10.12
N ALA A 25 19.77 1.85 8.98
CA ALA A 25 18.36 1.62 8.82
C ALA A 25 17.95 0.63 9.90
N THR A 26 17.16 1.10 10.87
CA THR A 26 16.32 0.25 11.68
C THR A 26 15.65 -0.70 10.71
N SER A 27 15.84 -1.99 10.90
CA SER A 27 15.39 -3.07 10.02
C SER A 27 13.88 -2.97 9.87
N THR A 28 13.43 -2.08 9.01
CA THR A 28 12.04 -1.88 8.65
C THR A 28 11.73 -3.13 7.87
N GLN A 29 11.16 -4.12 8.55
CA GLN A 29 10.76 -5.37 7.92
C GLN A 29 9.90 -4.98 6.72
N ALA A 30 10.45 -5.08 5.52
CA ALA A 30 9.89 -4.40 4.37
C ALA A 30 8.56 -5.02 3.96
N LEU A 31 7.68 -4.21 3.37
CA LEU A 31 6.53 -4.71 2.62
C LEU A 31 7.03 -5.60 1.47
N ILE A 32 6.25 -6.60 1.07
CA ILE A 32 6.56 -7.40 -0.14
C ILE A 32 6.61 -6.47 -1.36
N GLU A 33 5.68 -5.52 -1.41
CA GLU A 33 5.63 -4.44 -2.39
C GLU A 33 4.92 -3.21 -1.78
N PRO A 34 5.19 -1.99 -2.27
CA PRO A 34 4.57 -0.78 -1.73
C PRO A 34 3.04 -0.80 -1.88
N LEU A 35 2.35 -0.25 -0.87
CA LEU A 35 0.92 -0.01 -0.93
C LEU A 35 0.62 1.16 -1.88
N SER A 36 -0.42 1.02 -2.69
CA SER A 36 -0.95 2.14 -3.47
C SER A 36 -1.61 3.17 -2.56
N GLN A 37 -1.82 4.38 -3.06
CA GLN A 37 -2.54 5.43 -2.30
C GLN A 37 -3.91 4.96 -1.83
N ARG A 38 -4.64 4.26 -2.71
CA ARG A 38 -5.97 3.73 -2.38
C ARG A 38 -5.92 2.64 -1.32
N GLU A 39 -4.92 1.77 -1.37
CA GLU A 39 -4.70 0.75 -0.34
C GLU A 39 -4.33 1.36 1.02
N LEU A 40 -3.52 2.42 1.03
CA LEU A 40 -3.20 3.17 2.26
C LEU A 40 -4.45 3.82 2.87
N GLU A 41 -5.33 4.41 2.06
CA GLU A 41 -6.61 4.96 2.53
C GLU A 41 -7.47 3.88 3.20
N VAL A 42 -7.62 2.72 2.54
CA VAL A 42 -8.36 1.59 3.11
C VAL A 42 -7.71 1.10 4.41
N LEU A 43 -6.38 0.96 4.44
CA LEU A 43 -5.63 0.53 5.62
C LEU A 43 -5.79 1.50 6.81
N ARG A 44 -5.82 2.81 6.56
CA ARG A 44 -6.07 3.83 7.61
C ARG A 44 -7.47 3.70 8.20
N LEU A 45 -8.49 3.47 7.37
CA LEU A 45 -9.85 3.24 7.86
C LEU A 45 -9.96 1.91 8.62
N ILE A 46 -9.21 0.89 8.19
CA ILE A 46 -9.10 -0.37 8.93
C ILE A 46 -8.52 -0.12 10.33
N ALA A 47 -7.45 0.67 10.44
CA ALA A 47 -6.79 1.03 11.70
C ALA A 47 -7.67 1.87 12.63
N GLN A 48 -8.61 2.65 12.08
CA GLN A 48 -9.64 3.38 12.81
C GLN A 48 -10.77 2.47 13.33
N GLY A 49 -10.79 1.18 12.94
CA GLY A 49 -11.78 0.21 13.41
C GLY A 49 -13.04 0.08 12.54
N LEU A 50 -13.11 0.76 11.39
CA LEU A 50 -14.31 0.73 10.54
C LEU A 50 -14.50 -0.65 9.88
N SER A 51 -15.73 -1.14 9.87
CA SER A 51 -16.14 -2.34 9.13
C SER A 51 -15.98 -2.16 7.62
N ASN A 52 -15.99 -3.26 6.86
CA ASN A 52 -15.87 -3.19 5.40
C ASN A 52 -17.04 -2.44 4.76
N ASP A 53 -18.23 -2.52 5.36
CA ASP A 53 -19.42 -1.78 4.91
C ASP A 53 -19.25 -0.27 5.14
N GLU A 54 -18.79 0.15 6.32
CA GLU A 54 -18.50 1.57 6.61
C GLU A 54 -17.38 2.12 5.72
N ILE A 55 -16.33 1.33 5.48
CA ILE A 55 -15.26 1.68 4.53
C ILE A 55 -15.84 1.86 3.12
N GLY A 56 -16.68 0.93 2.67
CA GLY A 56 -17.34 1.01 1.37
C GLY A 56 -18.18 2.27 1.23
N GLN A 57 -18.99 2.59 2.25
CA GLN A 57 -19.81 3.81 2.27
C GLN A 57 -18.94 5.08 2.22
N ARG A 58 -17.89 5.15 3.03
CA ARG A 58 -17.03 6.33 3.14
C ARG A 58 -16.19 6.57 1.88
N LEU A 59 -15.79 5.50 1.21
CA LEU A 59 -14.95 5.54 0.03
C LEU A 59 -15.73 5.41 -1.30
N TYR A 60 -17.06 5.32 -1.24
CA TYR A 60 -17.96 5.08 -2.38
C TYR A 60 -17.58 3.82 -3.18
N LEU A 61 -17.31 2.72 -2.47
CA LEU A 61 -16.93 1.42 -3.03
C LEU A 61 -17.96 0.34 -2.68
N ALA A 62 -18.11 -0.64 -3.58
CA ALA A 62 -18.83 -1.86 -3.27
C ALA A 62 -18.07 -2.70 -2.21
N LEU A 63 -18.83 -3.45 -1.40
CA LEU A 63 -18.27 -4.34 -0.36
C LEU A 63 -17.26 -5.35 -0.93
N SER A 64 -17.50 -5.87 -2.13
CA SER A 64 -16.59 -6.78 -2.83
C SER A 64 -15.25 -6.12 -3.16
N THR A 65 -15.26 -4.85 -3.56
CA THR A 65 -14.05 -4.07 -3.86
C THR A 65 -13.24 -3.83 -2.59
N VAL A 66 -13.88 -3.51 -1.46
CA VAL A 66 -13.20 -3.37 -0.17
C VAL A 66 -12.55 -4.70 0.26
N LYS A 67 -13.27 -5.82 0.12
CA LYS A 67 -12.69 -7.16 0.39
C LYS A 67 -11.51 -7.47 -0.53
N GLY A 68 -11.55 -7.04 -1.78
CA GLY A 68 -10.44 -7.13 -2.73
C GLY A 68 -9.22 -6.34 -2.25
N HIS A 69 -9.41 -5.07 -1.87
CA HIS A 69 -8.33 -4.26 -1.29
C HIS A 69 -7.75 -4.90 -0.04
N ASN A 70 -8.58 -5.41 0.88
CA ASN A 70 -8.09 -6.08 2.09
C ASN A 70 -7.18 -7.27 1.76
N ARG A 71 -7.54 -8.09 0.76
CA ARG A 71 -6.71 -9.23 0.34
C ARG A 71 -5.34 -8.78 -0.17
N VAL A 72 -5.30 -7.73 -0.99
CA VAL A 72 -4.06 -7.18 -1.53
C VAL A 72 -3.21 -6.58 -0.41
N ILE A 73 -3.81 -5.77 0.47
CA ILE A 73 -3.15 -5.16 1.62
C ILE A 73 -2.54 -6.23 2.53
N PHE A 74 -3.31 -7.27 2.88
CA PHE A 74 -2.83 -8.33 3.77
C PHE A 74 -1.68 -9.12 3.14
N ALA A 75 -1.76 -9.40 1.83
CA ALA A 75 -0.64 -10.01 1.11
C ALA A 75 0.61 -9.13 1.14
N LYS A 76 0.48 -7.83 0.87
CA LYS A 76 1.60 -6.87 0.87
C LYS A 76 2.25 -6.68 2.25
N LEU A 77 1.45 -6.77 3.32
CA LEU A 77 1.89 -6.69 4.72
C LEU A 77 2.42 -8.03 5.27
N ASP A 78 2.27 -9.13 4.51
CA ASP A 78 2.58 -10.50 4.92
C ASP A 78 1.81 -10.94 6.19
N VAL A 79 0.49 -10.74 6.17
CA VAL A 79 -0.42 -11.07 7.28
C VAL A 79 -1.68 -11.77 6.79
N GLN A 80 -2.42 -12.42 7.69
CA GLN A 80 -3.67 -13.11 7.35
C GLN A 80 -4.89 -12.48 8.00
N ARG A 81 -4.70 -11.79 9.13
CA ARG A 81 -5.79 -11.23 9.93
C ARG A 81 -5.80 -9.72 9.90
N ARG A 82 -7.00 -9.16 10.04
CA ARG A 82 -7.21 -7.71 10.13
C ARG A 82 -6.44 -7.09 11.30
N THR A 83 -6.43 -7.74 12.46
CA THR A 83 -5.70 -7.26 13.65
C THR A 83 -4.19 -7.28 13.44
N GLU A 84 -3.68 -8.33 12.79
CA GLU A 84 -2.27 -8.42 12.37
C GLU A 84 -1.92 -7.29 11.40
N ALA A 85 -2.78 -7.00 10.42
CA ALA A 85 -2.56 -5.90 9.47
C ALA A 85 -2.47 -4.54 10.17
N VAL A 86 -3.30 -4.29 11.19
CA VAL A 86 -3.23 -3.05 11.98
C VAL A 86 -1.96 -2.99 12.82
N ALA A 87 -1.58 -4.08 13.49
CA ALA A 87 -0.33 -4.13 14.26
C ALA A 87 0.87 -3.88 13.36
N ARG A 88 0.93 -4.60 12.24
CA ARG A 88 1.99 -4.48 11.23
C ARG A 88 2.08 -3.08 10.65
N ALA A 89 0.95 -2.46 10.32
CA ALA A 89 0.93 -1.10 9.79
C ALA A 89 1.47 -0.07 10.79
N ARG A 90 1.25 -0.25 12.09
CA ARG A 90 1.81 0.59 13.15
C ARG A 90 3.31 0.39 13.29
N ASP A 91 3.78 -0.86 13.27
CA ASP A 91 5.21 -1.20 13.32
C ASP A 91 5.99 -0.56 12.15
N LEU A 92 5.32 -0.41 10.99
CA LEU A 92 5.87 0.21 9.78
C LEU A 92 5.61 1.72 9.68
N GLY A 93 4.93 2.34 10.65
CA GLY A 93 4.61 3.77 10.65
C GLY A 93 3.68 4.21 9.52
N LEU A 94 2.83 3.31 9.01
CA LEU A 94 1.90 3.59 7.91
C LEU A 94 0.57 4.19 8.39
N VAL A 95 0.23 4.00 9.66
CA VAL A 95 -1.01 4.44 10.34
C VAL A 95 -0.75 4.84 11.79
#